data_AF-A0A920RTR8-F1
#
_entry.id   AF-A0A920RTR8-F1
#
_cell.length_a   1.000
_cell.length_b   1.000
_cell.length_c   1.000
_cell.angle_alpha   90.00
_cell.angle_beta   90.00
_cell.angle_gamma   90.00
#
_symmetry.space_group_name_H-M   'P 1'
#
loop_
_entity.id
_entity.type
_entity.pdbx_description
1 polymer ?
#
loop_
_entity_poly.entity_id
_entity_poly.type
_entity_poly.pdbx_seq_one_letter_code
_entity_poly.pdbx_strand_id
1 'polypeptide(L)'
;MRIGGEIVSKEGKIIFPDMQMVLFSTSILKRNKNAKIFFDVKCSKILPEAIDKKEGIPIMSKTGHSYIKECMQQEKALLGGEMSGHIFFNDRWPGFDDGYMQEQDVRNYFKSKCGRRCL
;
A
#
# COMPACT_ATOMS: atom_id res chain seq x y z
N MET A 1 0.88 -6.76 15.13
CA MET A 1 -0.47 -7.11 15.60
C MET A 1 -1.41 -5.97 15.26
N ARG A 2 -2.69 -6.22 14.97
CA ARG A 2 -3.66 -5.17 14.70
C ARG A 2 -4.41 -4.82 15.99
N ILE A 3 -4.50 -3.55 16.34
CA ILE A 3 -5.26 -3.06 17.51
C ILE A 3 -6.08 -1.86 17.05
N GLY A 4 -7.41 -1.92 17.19
CA GLY A 4 -8.28 -0.77 16.87
C GLY A 4 -8.21 -0.24 15.43
N GLY A 5 -7.77 -1.06 14.46
CA GLY A 5 -7.57 -0.65 13.05
C GLY A 5 -6.12 -0.31 12.70
N GLU A 6 -5.25 -0.11 13.68
CA GLU A 6 -3.85 0.25 13.51
C GLU A 6 -2.96 -0.99 13.46
N ILE A 7 -1.83 -0.92 12.75
CA ILE A 7 -0.81 -1.98 12.77
C ILE A 7 0.26 -1.60 13.78
N VAL A 8 0.55 -2.52 14.69
CA VAL A 8 1.54 -2.36 15.76
C VAL A 8 2.67 -3.39 15.58
N SER A 9 3.92 -2.98 15.75
CA SER A 9 5.09 -3.87 15.77
C SER A 9 5.07 -4.78 17.00
N LYS A 10 5.98 -5.76 17.08
CA LYS A 10 6.07 -6.64 18.26
C LYS A 10 6.47 -5.88 19.53
N GLU A 11 7.18 -4.77 19.35
CA GLU A 11 7.68 -3.87 20.39
C GLU A 11 6.64 -2.81 20.80
N GLY A 12 5.39 -2.90 20.32
CA GLY A 12 4.32 -1.98 20.68
C GLY A 12 4.32 -0.66 19.91
N LYS A 13 5.13 -0.51 18.85
CA LYS A 13 5.19 0.73 18.06
C LYS A 13 4.15 0.73 16.95
N ILE A 14 3.42 1.82 16.78
CA ILE A 14 2.49 2.00 15.66
C ILE A 14 3.30 2.10 14.35
N ILE A 15 2.87 1.32 13.35
CA ILE A 15 3.39 1.35 11.98
C ILE A 15 2.38 2.11 11.13
N PHE A 16 2.71 3.35 10.81
CA PHE A 16 1.86 4.22 10.02
C PHE A 16 1.62 3.68 8.59
N PRO A 17 0.47 3.96 7.97
CA PRO A 17 0.12 3.44 6.64
C PRO A 17 1.13 3.77 5.54
N ASP A 18 1.73 4.96 5.56
CA ASP A 18 2.77 5.34 4.60
C ASP A 18 4.02 4.45 4.70
N MET A 19 4.43 4.07 5.91
CA MET A 19 5.51 3.09 6.12
C MET A 19 5.12 1.68 5.66
N GLN A 20 3.86 1.30 5.82
CA GLN A 20 3.36 0.04 5.26
C GLN A 20 3.43 0.07 3.73
N MET A 21 3.06 1.19 3.11
CA MET A 21 3.14 1.39 1.67
C MET A 21 4.58 1.33 1.15
N VAL A 22 5.59 1.79 1.91
CA VAL A 22 7.01 1.60 1.56
C VAL A 22 7.35 0.10 1.42
N LEU A 23 6.86 -0.74 2.33
CA LEU A 23 7.09 -2.19 2.29
C LEU A 23 6.39 -2.83 1.09
N PHE A 24 5.15 -2.43 0.81
CA PHE A 24 4.36 -2.97 -0.30
C PHE A 24 4.92 -2.55 -1.65
N SER A 25 5.19 -1.26 -1.85
CA SER A 25 5.76 -0.71 -3.09
C SER A 25 7.10 -1.37 -3.39
N THR A 26 7.97 -1.53 -2.38
CA THR A 26 9.24 -2.24 -2.55
C THR A 26 9.05 -3.66 -3.07
N SER A 27 8.05 -4.41 -2.62
CA SER A 27 7.81 -5.76 -3.13
C SER A 27 7.16 -5.78 -4.50
N ILE A 28 6.33 -4.81 -4.84
CA ILE A 28 5.69 -4.71 -6.16
C ILE A 28 6.75 -4.35 -7.21
N LEU A 29 7.57 -3.34 -6.92
CA LEU A 29 8.61 -2.82 -7.82
C LEU A 29 9.74 -3.82 -8.10
N LYS A 30 9.95 -4.82 -7.22
CA LYS A 30 10.87 -5.95 -7.50
C LYS A 30 10.53 -6.72 -8.78
N ARG A 31 9.25 -6.81 -9.13
CA ARG A 31 8.75 -7.53 -10.32
C ARG A 31 8.15 -6.61 -11.40
N ASN A 32 7.83 -5.36 -11.03
CA ASN A 32 7.17 -4.39 -11.90
C ASN A 32 7.93 -3.06 -11.91
N LYS A 33 9.00 -2.96 -12.72
CA LYS A 33 9.76 -1.71 -12.87
C LYS A 33 8.90 -0.62 -13.48
N ASN A 34 9.17 0.63 -13.11
CA ASN A 34 8.44 1.83 -13.55
C ASN A 34 6.93 1.82 -13.22
N ALA A 35 6.49 0.97 -12.28
CA ALA A 35 5.09 0.95 -11.88
C ALA A 35 4.72 2.23 -11.12
N LYS A 36 3.53 2.75 -11.42
CA LYS A 36 2.97 3.91 -10.73
C LYS A 36 2.42 3.51 -9.36
N ILE A 37 2.70 4.34 -8.37
CA ILE A 37 2.27 4.16 -6.98
C ILE A 37 1.61 5.47 -6.52
N PHE A 38 0.30 5.42 -6.25
CA PHE A 38 -0.45 6.58 -5.79
C PHE A 38 -0.39 6.74 -4.27
N PHE A 39 -0.33 7.96 -3.78
CA PHE A 39 -0.43 8.24 -2.33
C PHE A 39 -1.03 9.62 -2.08
N ASP A 40 -1.67 9.80 -0.92
CA ASP A 40 -2.26 11.10 -0.59
C ASP A 40 -1.24 12.11 -0.03
N VAL A 41 -1.59 13.39 -0.10
CA VAL A 41 -0.75 14.52 0.38
C VAL A 41 -0.31 14.42 1.85
N LYS A 42 -0.96 13.57 2.66
CA LYS A 42 -0.65 13.39 4.09
C LYS A 42 0.47 12.39 4.35
N CYS A 43 0.85 11.56 3.37
CA CYS A 43 1.97 10.64 3.52
C CYS A 43 3.30 11.39 3.71
N SER A 44 4.22 10.83 4.48
CA SER A 44 5.55 11.41 4.65
C SER A 44 6.36 11.38 3.35
N LYS A 45 7.35 12.27 3.23
CA LYS A 45 8.29 12.33 2.10
C LYS A 45 9.11 11.04 1.91
N ILE A 46 9.21 10.21 2.94
CA ILE A 46 9.90 8.93 2.89
C ILE A 46 9.27 8.00 1.84
N LEU A 47 7.94 8.04 1.68
CA LEU A 47 7.23 7.18 0.75
C LEU A 47 7.63 7.42 -0.72
N PRO A 48 7.50 8.64 -1.29
CA PRO A 48 7.94 8.89 -2.67
C PRO A 48 9.43 8.61 -2.86
N GLU A 49 10.29 9.00 -1.91
CA GLU A 49 11.73 8.71 -2.00
C GLU A 49 12.04 7.20 -2.07
N ALA A 50 11.30 6.38 -1.31
CA ALA A 50 11.46 4.94 -1.34
C ALA A 50 10.97 4.32 -2.66
N ILE A 51 9.89 4.86 -3.24
CA ILE A 51 9.36 4.46 -4.54
C ILE A 51 10.39 4.79 -5.64
N ASP A 52 10.91 6.01 -5.67
CA ASP A 52 11.93 6.45 -6.63
C ASP A 52 13.20 5.60 -6.56
N LYS A 53 13.71 5.35 -5.33
CA LYS A 53 14.88 4.47 -5.09
C LYS A 53 14.68 3.03 -5.57
N LYS A 54 13.45 2.61 -5.86
CA LYS A 54 13.11 1.29 -6.39
C LYS A 54 12.67 1.32 -7.85
N GLU A 55 12.95 2.42 -8.56
CA GLU A 55 12.59 2.63 -9.97
C GLU A 55 11.07 2.55 -10.19
N GLY A 56 10.29 3.02 -9.21
CA GLY A 56 8.86 3.25 -9.35
C GLY A 56 8.56 4.70 -9.74
N ILE A 57 7.29 4.97 -10.03
CA ILE A 57 6.80 6.32 -10.32
C ILE A 57 5.86 6.75 -9.19
N PRO A 58 6.31 7.61 -8.25
CA PRO A 58 5.45 8.12 -7.20
C PRO A 58 4.47 9.16 -7.76
N ILE A 59 3.17 9.00 -7.48
CA ILE A 59 2.15 9.97 -7.88
C ILE A 59 1.37 10.42 -6.65
N MET A 60 1.50 11.69 -6.32
CA MET A 60 0.73 12.30 -5.24
C MET A 60 -0.68 12.63 -5.72
N SER A 61 -1.68 12.36 -4.89
CA SER A 61 -3.08 12.70 -5.13
C SER A 61 -3.70 13.39 -3.91
N LYS A 62 -4.88 13.97 -4.11
CA LYS A 62 -5.70 14.54 -3.03
C LYS A 62 -6.13 13.41 -2.09
N THR A 63 -6.33 13.73 -0.82
CA THR A 63 -6.94 12.78 0.13
C THR A 63 -8.37 12.43 -0.31
N GLY A 64 -8.69 11.14 -0.27
CA GLY A 64 -10.00 10.54 -0.51
C GLY A 64 -9.85 9.17 -1.17
N HIS A 65 -10.38 8.13 -0.52
CA HIS A 65 -10.27 6.74 -0.97
C HIS A 65 -10.86 6.50 -2.38
N SER A 66 -11.97 7.17 -2.71
CA SER A 66 -12.59 7.12 -4.05
C SER A 66 -11.71 7.77 -5.11
N TYR A 67 -11.08 8.91 -4.79
CA TYR A 67 -10.17 9.60 -5.71
C TYR A 67 -8.94 8.76 -6.02
N ILE A 68 -8.30 8.19 -5.00
CA ILE A 68 -7.14 7.31 -5.22
C ILE A 68 -7.54 6.11 -6.10
N LYS A 69 -8.68 5.49 -5.83
CA LYS A 69 -9.15 4.35 -6.61
C LYS A 69 -9.40 4.70 -8.08
N GLU A 70 -10.08 5.82 -8.33
CA GLU A 70 -10.34 6.32 -9.68
C GLU A 70 -9.02 6.63 -10.43
N CYS A 71 -8.10 7.37 -9.79
CA CYS A 71 -6.80 7.68 -10.38
C CYS A 71 -5.99 6.41 -10.67
N MET A 72 -6.01 5.42 -9.77
CA MET A 72 -5.32 4.15 -9.98
C MET A 72 -5.85 3.40 -11.20
N GLN A 73 -7.17 3.38 -11.41
CA GLN A 73 -7.78 2.74 -12.57
C GLN A 73 -7.40 3.46 -13.87
N GLN A 74 -7.52 4.79 -13.89
CA GLN A 74 -7.20 5.61 -15.06
C GLN A 74 -5.72 5.49 -15.46
N GLU A 75 -4.82 5.55 -14.48
CA GLU A 75 -3.37 5.57 -14.70
C GLU A 75 -2.73 4.18 -14.72
N LYS A 76 -3.52 3.13 -14.49
CA LYS A 76 -3.07 1.72 -14.36
C LYS A 76 -1.99 1.55 -13.29
N ALA A 77 -2.14 2.25 -12.17
CA ALA A 77 -1.24 2.12 -11.04
C ALA A 77 -1.43 0.75 -10.36
N LEU A 78 -0.35 0.22 -9.79
CA LEU A 78 -0.34 -1.12 -9.19
C LEU A 78 -0.58 -1.08 -7.68
N LEU A 79 -0.42 0.09 -7.06
CA LEU A 79 -0.65 0.33 -5.64
C LEU A 79 -1.14 1.77 -5.46
N GLY A 80 -2.04 1.96 -4.51
CA GLY A 80 -2.42 3.28 -4.02
C GLY A 80 -2.76 3.23 -2.54
N GLY A 81 -2.65 4.35 -1.85
CA GLY A 81 -3.08 4.38 -0.45
C GLY A 81 -3.02 5.74 0.21
N GLU A 82 -3.59 5.81 1.41
CA GLU A 82 -3.78 7.04 2.16
C GLU A 82 -3.27 6.91 3.59
N MET A 83 -2.91 8.04 4.18
CA MET A 83 -2.51 8.11 5.59
C MET A 83 -3.61 7.66 6.58
N SER A 84 -4.87 7.60 6.14
CA SER A 84 -6.00 7.08 6.92
C SER A 84 -6.00 5.54 7.06
N GLY A 85 -5.15 4.83 6.31
CA GLY A 85 -5.03 3.37 6.35
C GLY A 85 -5.71 2.65 5.19
N HIS A 86 -6.38 3.36 4.29
CA HIS A 86 -6.94 2.78 3.06
C HIS A 86 -5.80 2.49 2.07
N ILE A 87 -5.56 1.22 1.76
CA ILE A 87 -4.52 0.77 0.82
C ILE A 87 -5.14 -0.16 -0.22
N PHE A 88 -4.80 0.04 -1.49
CA PHE A 88 -5.40 -0.62 -2.65
C PHE A 88 -4.33 -1.28 -3.51
N PHE A 89 -4.52 -2.55 -3.88
CA PHE A 89 -3.61 -3.31 -4.72
C PHE A 89 -4.25 -3.56 -6.09
N ASN A 90 -3.44 -3.46 -7.15
CA ASN A 90 -3.82 -3.77 -8.53
C ASN A 90 -2.68 -4.53 -9.24
N ASP A 91 -1.73 -5.10 -8.49
CA ASP A 91 -0.53 -5.76 -9.00
C ASP A 91 -0.72 -7.25 -9.34
N ARG A 92 -1.77 -7.89 -8.79
CA ARG A 92 -2.09 -9.31 -8.97
C ARG A 92 -3.53 -9.59 -9.39
N TRP A 93 -4.41 -8.61 -9.22
CA TRP A 93 -5.84 -8.76 -9.45
C TRP A 93 -6.32 -7.59 -10.30
N PRO A 94 -6.84 -7.82 -11.52
CA PRO A 94 -7.45 -6.76 -12.30
C PRO A 94 -8.79 -6.36 -11.67
N GLY A 95 -8.84 -5.15 -11.12
CA GLY A 95 -10.08 -4.37 -11.03
C GLY A 95 -11.23 -4.88 -10.12
N PHE A 96 -10.95 -5.39 -8.92
CA PHE A 96 -12.02 -5.72 -7.96
C PHE A 96 -12.44 -4.53 -7.08
N ASP A 97 -13.76 -4.33 -7.00
CA ASP A 97 -14.46 -3.21 -6.37
C ASP A 97 -15.21 -3.66 -5.11
N ASP A 98 -14.48 -3.86 -4.01
CA ASP A 98 -15.09 -4.22 -2.74
C ASP A 98 -14.16 -3.87 -1.58
N GLY A 99 -14.60 -2.96 -0.71
CA GLY A 99 -13.86 -2.47 0.48
C GLY A 99 -13.47 -3.57 1.48
N TYR A 100 -13.95 -4.80 1.31
CA TYR A 100 -13.54 -5.99 2.05
C TYR A 100 -12.07 -6.37 1.80
N MET A 101 -11.51 -6.00 0.64
CA MET A 101 -10.18 -6.44 0.20
C MET A 101 -9.01 -5.65 0.83
N GLN A 102 -9.25 -4.49 1.45
CA GLN A 102 -8.17 -3.71 2.11
C GLN A 102 -7.49 -4.48 3.24
N GLU A 103 -8.27 -5.10 4.12
CA GLU A 103 -7.74 -5.83 5.27
C GLU A 103 -7.15 -7.19 4.84
N GLN A 104 -7.84 -7.88 3.94
CA GLN A 104 -7.42 -9.19 3.51
C GLN A 104 -6.16 -9.14 2.66
N ASP A 105 -5.92 -8.10 1.86
CA ASP A 105 -4.70 -8.00 1.04
C ASP A 105 -3.47 -7.68 1.87
N VAL A 106 -3.56 -6.80 2.87
CA VAL A 106 -2.46 -6.59 3.82
C VAL A 106 -2.19 -7.87 4.61
N ARG A 107 -3.24 -8.53 5.12
CA ARG A 107 -3.12 -9.80 5.83
C ARG A 107 -2.53 -10.90 4.95
N ASN A 108 -2.99 -11.03 3.71
CA ASN A 108 -2.53 -12.01 2.73
C ASN A 108 -1.11 -11.70 2.28
N TYR A 109 -0.73 -10.44 2.15
CA TYR A 109 0.63 -10.03 1.85
C TYR A 109 1.58 -10.52 2.94
N PHE A 110 1.27 -10.21 4.21
CA PHE A 110 2.07 -10.69 5.35
C PHE A 110 2.06 -12.23 5.47
N LYS A 111 0.92 -12.90 5.23
CA LYS A 111 0.84 -14.37 5.19
C LYS A 111 1.66 -14.98 4.05
N SER A 112 1.64 -14.40 2.86
CA SER A 112 2.37 -14.91 1.69
C SER A 112 3.89 -14.78 1.82
N LYS A 113 4.37 -13.90 2.70
CA LYS A 113 5.80 -13.69 2.98
C LYS A 113 6.27 -14.33 4.28
N CYS A 114 5.37 -14.59 5.23
CA CYS A 114 5.68 -15.34 6.41
C CYS A 114 5.41 -16.83 6.17
N GLY A 115 6.45 -17.59 5.81
CA GLY A 115 6.39 -19.05 5.68
C GLY A 115 6.13 -19.81 6.99
N ARG A 116 5.56 -19.18 8.03
CA ARG A 116 5.18 -19.84 9.29
C ARG A 116 3.85 -19.31 9.81
N ARG A 117 2.95 -20.25 10.12
CA ARG A 117 1.78 -20.07 10.98
C ARG A 117 2.22 -19.36 12.25
N CYS A 118 1.70 -18.16 12.49
CA CYS A 118 1.57 -17.63 13.83
C CYS A 118 0.07 -17.42 14.06
N LEU A 119 -0.51 -18.36 14.83
CA LEU A 119 -1.67 -18.11 15.69
C LEU A 119 -1.19 -17.27 16.88
#